data_AF-A0A2H9NP82-F1
#
_entry.id   AF-A0A2H9NP82-F1
#
_cell.length_a   1.000
_cell.length_b   1.000
_cell.length_c   1.000
_cell.angle_alpha   90.00
_cell.angle_beta   90.00
_cell.angle_gamma   90.00
#
_symmetry.space_group_name_H-M   'P 1'
#
loop_
_entity.id
_entity.type
_entity.pdbx_description
1 polymer ?
#
loop_
_entity_poly.entity_id
_entity_poly.type
_entity_poly.pdbx_seq_one_letter_code
_entity_poly.pdbx_strand_id
1 'polypeptide(L)'
;ADGLIQTADLQLTPAVLEEAPAAGSRYPLTDYLDRVEREAILAALQQTNFNRTAAAKILGVTFRALRYRMERLAISGQDKP
;
A
#
# COMPACT_ATOMS: atom_id res chain seq x y z
N ALA A 1 53.40 9.83 9.22
CA ALA A 1 52.59 10.11 8.03
C ALA A 1 51.16 9.82 8.42
N ASP A 2 50.42 10.88 8.75
CA ASP A 2 49.18 10.82 9.52
C ASP A 2 48.02 10.28 8.67
N GLY A 3 47.53 9.09 9.04
CA GLY A 3 46.38 8.40 8.45
C GLY A 3 45.04 9.03 8.84
N LEU A 4 44.94 10.36 8.73
CA LEU A 4 43.71 11.09 9.02
C LEU A 4 42.79 11.03 7.80
N ILE A 5 41.64 10.39 7.96
CA ILE A 5 40.57 10.33 6.96
C ILE A 5 39.92 11.72 6.88
N GLN A 6 39.98 12.33 5.71
CA GLN A 6 39.41 13.63 5.40
C GLN A 6 37.99 13.48 4.85
N THR A 7 37.21 14.56 4.90
CA THR A 7 35.82 14.58 4.40
C THR A 7 35.72 14.18 2.93
N ALA A 8 36.74 14.46 2.12
CA ALA A 8 36.82 14.06 0.72
C ALA A 8 37.00 12.54 0.52
N ASP A 9 37.56 11.84 1.52
CA ASP A 9 37.75 10.39 1.47
C ASP A 9 36.43 9.62 1.62
N LEU A 10 35.37 10.29 2.10
CA LEU A 10 34.07 9.66 2.32
C LEU A 10 33.34 9.33 1.00
N GLN A 11 33.86 9.72 -0.18
CA GLN A 11 33.29 9.47 -1.52
C GLN A 11 31.76 9.56 -1.56
N LEU A 12 31.19 10.49 -0.80
CA LEU A 12 29.76 10.67 -0.72
C LEU A 12 29.30 11.36 -2.00
N THR A 13 28.53 10.64 -2.81
CA THR A 13 27.66 11.30 -3.78
C THR A 13 26.73 12.24 -3.00
N PRO A 14 26.64 13.53 -3.39
CA PRO A 14 25.74 14.45 -2.72
C PRO A 14 24.34 13.83 -2.79
N ALA A 15 23.74 13.61 -1.62
CA ALA A 15 22.35 13.23 -1.55
C ALA A 15 21.57 14.40 -2.14
N VAL A 16 21.21 14.28 -3.42
CA VAL A 16 20.08 15.01 -3.96
C VAL A 16 18.93 14.56 -3.09
N LEU A 17 18.57 15.39 -2.13
CA LEU A 17 17.29 15.30 -1.44
C LEU A 17 16.25 15.59 -2.51
N GLU A 18 15.97 14.58 -3.35
CA GLU A 18 14.72 14.56 -4.09
C GLU A 18 13.64 14.65 -3.03
N GLU A 19 12.93 15.77 -3.03
CA GLU A 19 11.72 15.95 -2.24
C GLU A 19 10.86 14.73 -2.50
N ALA A 20 10.77 13.85 -1.49
CA ALA A 20 10.01 12.63 -1.61
C ALA A 20 8.59 13.01 -2.04
N PRO A 21 8.07 12.45 -3.13
CA PRO A 21 6.72 12.77 -3.58
C PRO A 21 5.76 12.51 -2.42
N ALA A 22 4.93 13.51 -2.14
CA ALA A 22 3.97 13.51 -1.07
C ALA A 22 3.17 12.21 -1.05
N ALA A 23 3.41 11.36 -0.04
CA ALA A 23 2.57 10.26 0.44
C ALA A 23 1.78 9.45 -0.62
N GLY A 24 2.33 9.26 -1.82
CA GLY A 24 2.00 8.18 -2.76
C GLY A 24 2.95 7.04 -2.47
N SER A 25 2.51 5.79 -2.56
CA SER A 25 3.31 4.69 -2.04
C SER A 25 4.69 4.68 -2.72
N ARG A 26 5.73 4.49 -1.90
CA ARG A 26 7.14 4.76 -2.23
C ARG A 26 7.67 3.90 -3.40
N TYR A 27 6.85 2.98 -3.94
CA TYR A 27 7.18 2.04 -5.00
C TYR A 27 5.97 1.74 -5.89
N PRO A 28 6.12 1.74 -7.23
CA PRO A 28 5.03 1.46 -8.18
C PRO A 28 4.40 0.08 -8.02
N LEU A 29 5.14 -0.90 -7.47
CA LEU A 29 4.60 -2.22 -7.16
C LEU A 29 3.53 -2.18 -6.07
N THR A 30 3.73 -1.35 -5.04
CA THR A 30 2.78 -1.24 -3.93
C THR A 30 1.45 -0.68 -4.40
N ASP A 31 1.47 0.41 -5.19
CA ASP A 31 0.25 0.98 -5.80
C ASP A 31 -0.49 -0.04 -6.69
N TYR A 32 0.26 -0.80 -7.49
CA TYR A 32 -0.33 -1.83 -8.33
C TYR A 32 -1.04 -2.92 -7.50
N LEU A 33 -0.40 -3.40 -6.43
CA LEU A 33 -0.97 -4.41 -5.54
C LEU A 33 -2.21 -3.87 -4.80
N ASP A 34 -2.16 -2.63 -4.32
CA ASP A 34 -3.30 -1.99 -3.65
C ASP A 34 -4.49 -1.82 -4.59
N ARG A 35 -4.25 -1.46 -5.86
CA ARG A 35 -5.31 -1.37 -6.88
C ARG A 35 -5.95 -2.73 -7.15
N VAL A 36 -5.15 -3.77 -7.38
CA VAL A 36 -5.65 -5.13 -7.61
C VAL A 36 -6.41 -5.65 -6.39
N GLU A 37 -5.90 -5.39 -5.18
CA GLU A 37 -6.58 -5.79 -3.94
C GLU A 37 -7.91 -5.05 -3.77
N ARG A 38 -7.97 -3.74 -4.08
CA ARG A 38 -9.22 -2.95 -4.05
C ARG A 38 -10.26 -3.54 -5.00
N GLU A 39 -9.90 -3.81 -6.24
CA GLU A 39 -10.79 -4.37 -7.25
C GLU A 39 -11.37 -5.72 -6.81
N ALA A 40 -10.54 -6.61 -6.27
CA ALA A 40 -10.98 -7.91 -5.76
C ALA A 40 -11.95 -7.78 -4.58
N ILE A 41 -11.67 -6.86 -3.63
CA ILE A 41 -12.55 -6.62 -2.48
C ILE A 41 -13.90 -6.06 -2.93
N LEU A 42 -13.92 -5.08 -3.83
CA LEU A 42 -15.16 -4.49 -4.35
C LEU A 42 -16.00 -5.52 -5.10
N ALA A 43 -15.39 -6.35 -5.95
CA ALA A 43 -16.09 -7.41 -6.67
C ALA A 43 -16.74 -8.43 -5.71
N ALA A 44 -16.02 -8.86 -4.68
CA ALA A 44 -16.54 -9.79 -3.67
C ALA A 44 -17.67 -9.17 -2.83
N LEU A 45 -17.59 -7.86 -2.52
CA LEU A 45 -18.66 -7.13 -1.84
C LEU A 45 -19.90 -7.04 -2.72
N GLN A 46 -19.76 -6.66 -3.99
CA GLN A 46 -20.87 -6.59 -4.94
C GLN A 46 -21.55 -7.96 -5.11
N GLN A 47 -20.78 -9.03 -5.29
CA GLN A 47 -21.31 -10.40 -5.42
C GLN A 47 -22.12 -10.86 -4.20
N THR A 48 -21.82 -10.31 -3.03
CA THR A 48 -22.44 -10.69 -1.75
C THR A 48 -23.44 -9.67 -1.22
N ASN A 49 -23.90 -8.73 -2.06
CA ASN A 49 -24.77 -7.63 -1.64
C ASN A 49 -24.21 -6.86 -0.44
N PHE A 50 -22.91 -6.57 -0.47
CA PHE A 50 -22.13 -5.89 0.56
C PHE A 50 -22.08 -6.63 1.93
N ASN A 51 -22.37 -7.93 1.95
CA ASN A 51 -22.17 -8.76 3.13
C ASN A 51 -20.67 -9.06 3.33
N ARG A 52 -20.00 -8.25 4.15
CA ARG A 52 -18.56 -8.37 4.46
C ARG A 52 -18.14 -9.76 4.97
N THR A 53 -18.98 -10.44 5.74
CA THR A 53 -18.67 -11.80 6.23
C THR A 53 -18.68 -12.82 5.09
N ALA A 54 -19.60 -12.69 4.14
CA ALA A 54 -19.64 -13.54 2.95
C ALA A 54 -18.51 -13.18 1.97
N ALA A 55 -18.22 -11.90 1.76
CA ALA A 55 -17.11 -11.45 0.91
C ALA A 55 -15.76 -12.00 1.41
N ALA A 56 -15.52 -11.99 2.72
CA ALA A 56 -14.31 -12.56 3.31
C ALA A 56 -14.17 -14.07 2.99
N LYS A 57 -15.28 -14.81 3.04
CA LYS A 57 -15.32 -16.23 2.67
C LYS A 57 -14.99 -16.45 1.19
N ILE A 58 -15.55 -15.64 0.29
CA ILE A 58 -15.27 -15.71 -1.16
C ILE A 58 -13.80 -15.42 -1.45
N LEU A 59 -13.22 -14.42 -0.78
CA LEU A 59 -11.82 -14.05 -0.93
C LEU A 59 -10.84 -15.03 -0.23
N GLY A 60 -11.35 -16.01 0.52
CA GLY A 60 -10.50 -16.97 1.25
C GLY A 60 -9.70 -16.35 2.39
N VAL A 61 -10.18 -15.25 2.99
CA VAL A 61 -9.50 -14.53 4.07
C VAL A 61 -10.36 -14.48 5.33
N THR A 62 -9.73 -14.26 6.48
CA THR A 62 -10.47 -14.04 7.71
C THR A 62 -11.24 -12.71 7.64
N PHE A 63 -12.40 -12.63 8.31
CA PHE A 63 -13.19 -11.40 8.40
C PHE A 63 -12.37 -10.22 8.95
N ARG A 64 -11.51 -10.50 9.95
CA ARG A 64 -10.60 -9.50 10.54
C ARG A 64 -9.60 -8.95 9.52
N ALA A 65 -9.01 -9.83 8.70
CA ALA A 65 -8.08 -9.41 7.66
C ALA A 65 -8.78 -8.58 6.57
N LEU A 66 -9.99 -8.96 6.15
CA LEU A 66 -10.78 -8.15 5.22
C LEU A 66 -11.05 -6.75 5.79
N ARG A 67 -11.46 -6.67 7.06
CA ARG A 67 -11.72 -5.39 7.72
C ARG A 67 -10.51 -4.46 7.66
N TYR A 68 -9.33 -4.95 8.06
CA TYR A 68 -8.11 -4.12 8.03
C TYR A 68 -7.74 -3.67 6.61
N ARG A 69 -7.91 -4.53 5.60
CA ARG A 69 -7.68 -4.16 4.20
C ARG A 69 -8.65 -3.07 3.73
N MET A 70 -9.93 -3.20 4.07
CA MET A 70 -10.93 -2.17 3.75
C MET A 70 -10.61 -0.83 4.41
N GLU A 71 -10.19 -0.83 5.67
CA GLU A 71 -9.77 0.39 6.38
C GLU A 71 -8.53 1.01 5.71
N ARG A 72 -7.51 0.20 5.41
CA ARG A 72 -6.27 0.65 4.75
C ARG A 72 -6.52 1.24 3.37
N LEU A 73 -7.39 0.61 2.58
CA LEU A 73 -7.72 1.03 1.22
C LEU A 73 -8.85 2.08 1.18
N ALA A 74 -9.32 2.58 2.33
CA ALA A 74 -10.45 3.50 2.42
C ALA A 74 -11.73 3.02 1.68
N ILE A 75 -11.97 1.70 1.67
CA ILE A 75 -13.18 1.09 1.10
C ILE A 75 -14.31 1.22 2.13
N SER A 76 -15.03 2.33 2.04
CA SER A 76 -16.26 2.60 2.80
C SER A 76 -17.45 2.20 1.92
N GLY A 77 -18.52 1.65 2.50
CA GLY A 77 -19.72 1.19 1.76
C GLY A 77 -20.51 2.29 0.99
N GLN A 78 -19.89 3.44 0.74
CA GLN A 78 -20.39 4.55 -0.07
C GLN A 78 -19.83 4.54 -1.50
N ASP A 79 -18.96 3.58 -1.85
CA ASP A 79 -18.56 3.25 -3.23
C ASP A 79 -19.71 2.47 -3.90
N LYS A 80 -20.88 3.11 -3.99
CA LYS A 80 -22.04 2.67 -4.76
C LYS A 80 -21.86 3.21 -6.18
N PRO A 81 -22.08 2.41 -7.24
CA PRO A 81 -22.02 2.91 -8.61
C PRO A 81 -22.99 4.06 -8.86
#